data_AF-A0A7J6W5U2-F1
#
_entry.id   AF-A0A7J6W5U2-F1
#
_cell.length_a   1.000
_cell.length_b   1.000
_cell.length_c   1.000
_cell.angle_alpha   90.00
_cell.angle_beta   90.00
_cell.angle_gamma   90.00
#
_symmetry.space_group_name_H-M   'P 1'
#
loop_
_entity.id
_entity.type
_entity.pdbx_description
1 polymer ?
#
loop_
_entity_poly.entity_id
_entity_poly.type
_entity_poly.pdbx_seq_one_letter_code
_entity_poly.pdbx_strand_id
1 'polypeptide(L)'
;MPEEQVKLLEELFVKERVYCYPNTGKDLELTHKDAISHTIASLQQTVEELEYTVKKEAAENNCVYRNEIQHPVGERTQFLQDVAADPTLPRTKSVQCSQCKHGEAVFFQATARGEEGMTLFFVCCNPNCGHRWRD
;
A
#
# COMPACT_ATOMS: atom_id res chain seq x y z
N MET A 1 -0.91 48.57 -59.57
CA MET A 1 0.09 47.74 -58.88
C MET A 1 0.55 46.68 -59.88
N PRO A 2 1.86 46.49 -60.12
CA PRO A 2 2.33 45.47 -61.07
C PRO A 2 2.00 44.07 -60.55
N GLU A 3 1.38 43.23 -61.38
CA GLU A 3 0.92 41.87 -61.05
C GLU A 3 2.01 40.98 -60.45
N GLU A 4 3.27 41.26 -60.78
CA GLU A 4 4.46 40.56 -60.27
C GLU A 4 4.62 40.70 -58.75
N GLN A 5 4.25 41.86 -58.18
CA GLN A 5 4.32 42.05 -56.73
C GLN A 5 3.20 41.31 -55.99
N VAL A 6 2.04 41.13 -56.62
CA VAL A 6 0.93 40.36 -56.03
C VAL A 6 1.33 38.90 -55.91
N LYS A 7 1.98 38.35 -56.93
CA LYS A 7 2.45 36.96 -56.95
C LYS A 7 3.54 36.69 -55.91
N LEU A 8 4.48 37.62 -55.75
CA LEU A 8 5.53 37.50 -54.72
C LEU A 8 4.96 37.59 -53.30
N LEU A 9 3.94 38.42 -53.11
CA LEU A 9 3.24 38.56 -51.84
C LEU A 9 2.46 37.28 -51.49
N GLU A 10 1.77 36.68 -52.47
CA GLU A 10 1.10 35.39 -52.33
C GLU A 10 2.06 34.26 -51.96
N GLU A 11 3.22 34.18 -52.62
CA GLU A 11 4.26 33.19 -52.30
C GLU A 11 4.83 33.39 -50.87
N LEU A 12 4.98 34.64 -50.43
CA LEU A 12 5.42 34.96 -49.07
C LEU A 12 4.38 34.52 -48.04
N PHE A 13 3.10 34.78 -48.30
CA PHE A 13 2.01 34.42 -47.40
C PHE A 13 1.79 32.90 -47.29
N VAL A 14 2.06 32.13 -48.35
CA VAL A 14 2.05 30.67 -48.30
C VAL A 14 3.25 30.14 -47.51
N LYS A 15 4.43 30.73 -47.69
CA LYS A 15 5.66 30.33 -46.99
C LYS A 15 5.61 30.62 -45.48
N GLU A 16 5.01 31.75 -45.11
CA GLU A 16 4.76 32.15 -43.72
C GLU A 16 3.51 31.49 -43.10
N ARG A 17 2.82 30.61 -43.84
CA ARG A 17 1.56 29.94 -43.45
C ARG A 17 0.42 30.89 -43.04
N VAL A 18 0.39 32.09 -43.60
CA VAL A 18 -0.60 33.14 -43.29
C VAL A 18 -1.88 33.00 -44.13
N TYR A 19 -1.79 32.40 -45.32
CA TYR A 19 -2.94 32.15 -46.20
C TYR A 19 -2.91 30.73 -46.78
N CYS A 20 -4.04 30.03 -46.71
CA CYS A 20 -4.29 28.78 -47.44
C CYS A 20 -5.37 29.07 -48.49
N TYR A 21 -5.01 29.20 -49.77
CA TYR A 21 -6.01 29.18 -50.85
C TYR A 21 -6.23 27.72 -51.28
N PRO A 22 -7.36 27.07 -50.93
CA PRO A 22 -7.61 25.69 -51.32
C PRO A 22 -7.98 25.66 -52.80
N ASN A 23 -6.99 25.50 -53.68
CA ASN A 23 -7.24 25.52 -55.12
C ASN A 23 -7.65 24.16 -55.70
N THR A 24 -7.63 23.07 -54.93
CA THR A 24 -8.30 21.80 -55.29
C THR A 24 -8.80 21.03 -54.06
N GLY A 25 -9.82 20.19 -54.21
CA GLY A 25 -10.35 19.34 -53.12
C GLY A 25 -9.31 18.44 -52.45
N LYS A 26 -8.18 18.17 -53.13
CA LYS A 26 -7.03 17.41 -52.60
C LYS A 26 -6.26 18.17 -51.52
N ASP A 27 -6.25 19.51 -51.56
CA ASP A 27 -5.55 20.35 -50.58
C ASP A 27 -6.34 20.44 -49.26
N LEU A 28 -7.67 20.40 -49.35
CA LEU A 28 -8.56 20.32 -48.18
C LEU A 28 -8.46 18.95 -47.49
N GLU A 29 -8.38 17.86 -48.27
CA GLU A 29 -8.15 16.52 -47.73
C GLU A 29 -6.76 16.39 -47.07
N LEU A 30 -5.74 17.03 -47.65
CA LEU A 30 -4.38 17.03 -47.10
C LEU A 30 -4.29 17.83 -45.80
N THR A 31 -4.88 19.04 -45.75
CA THR A 31 -4.93 19.84 -44.52
C THR A 31 -5.75 19.17 -43.42
N HIS A 32 -6.86 18.50 -43.77
CA HIS A 32 -7.63 17.70 -42.85
C HIS A 32 -6.82 16.51 -42.32
N LYS A 33 -6.08 15.81 -43.20
CA LYS A 33 -5.20 14.71 -42.81
C LYS A 33 -4.05 15.17 -41.91
N ASP A 34 -3.47 16.34 -42.17
CA ASP A 34 -2.40 16.93 -41.36
C ASP A 34 -2.93 17.37 -39.99
N ALA A 35 -4.11 17.99 -39.95
CA ALA A 35 -4.79 18.36 -38.71
C ALA A 35 -5.13 17.11 -37.88
N ILE A 36 -5.68 16.05 -38.51
CA ILE A 36 -5.93 14.78 -37.84
C ILE A 36 -4.63 14.17 -37.30
N SER A 37 -3.57 14.15 -38.11
CA SER A 37 -2.28 13.58 -37.72
C SER A 37 -1.68 14.33 -36.53
N HIS A 38 -1.76 15.67 -36.55
CA HIS A 38 -1.30 16.51 -35.45
C HIS A 38 -2.15 16.31 -34.19
N THR A 39 -3.48 16.23 -34.31
CA THR A 39 -4.37 15.96 -33.18
C THR A 39 -4.13 14.57 -32.59
N ILE A 40 -3.93 13.54 -33.41
CA ILE A 40 -3.60 12.19 -32.94
C ILE A 40 -2.28 12.22 -32.18
N ALA A 41 -1.23 12.82 -32.73
CA ALA A 41 0.07 12.92 -32.06
C ALA A 41 -0.03 13.67 -30.72
N SER A 42 -0.76 14.78 -30.70
CA SER A 42 -0.99 15.55 -29.47
C SER A 42 -1.77 14.74 -28.42
N LEU A 43 -2.79 13.98 -28.83
CA LEU A 43 -3.56 13.13 -27.92
C LEU A 43 -2.75 11.93 -27.41
N GLN A 44 -1.91 11.33 -28.25
CA GLN A 44 -1.03 10.24 -27.84
C GLN A 44 -0.03 10.72 -26.78
N GLN A 45 0.57 11.89 -27.00
CA GLN A 45 1.49 12.48 -26.02
C GLN A 45 0.80 12.79 -24.69
N THR A 46 -0.40 13.37 -24.70
CA THR A 46 -1.12 13.66 -23.45
C THR A 46 -1.54 12.38 -22.72
N VAL A 47 -1.88 11.31 -23.43
CA VAL A 47 -2.16 9.99 -22.82
C VAL A 47 -0.91 9.44 -22.14
N GLU A 48 0.25 9.48 -22.77
CA GLU A 48 1.51 9.01 -22.17
C GLU A 48 1.87 9.81 -20.91
N GLU A 49 1.73 11.14 -20.95
CA GLU A 49 1.98 12.02 -19.80
C GLU A 49 1.02 11.75 -18.63
N LEU A 50 -0.27 11.52 -18.94
CA LEU A 50 -1.28 11.17 -17.93
C LEU A 50 -1.01 9.79 -17.32
N GLU A 51 -0.68 8.78 -18.12
CA GLU A 51 -0.34 7.45 -17.62
C GLU A 51 0.88 7.47 -16.68
N TYR A 52 1.90 8.26 -17.04
CA TYR A 52 3.07 8.46 -16.20
C TYR A 52 2.71 9.09 -14.86
N THR A 53 1.87 10.13 -14.88
CA THR A 53 1.45 10.86 -13.67
C THR A 53 0.63 9.94 -12.75
N VAL A 54 -0.34 9.21 -13.29
CA VAL A 54 -1.16 8.25 -12.52
C VAL A 54 -0.30 7.16 -11.88
N LYS A 55 0.70 6.62 -12.61
CA LYS A 55 1.62 5.62 -12.05
C LYS A 55 2.52 6.20 -10.96
N LYS A 56 2.99 7.44 -11.13
CA LYS A 56 3.85 8.12 -10.15
C LYS A 56 3.11 8.46 -8.85
N GLU A 57 1.84 8.82 -8.95
CA GLU A 57 1.01 9.20 -7.80
C GLU A 57 0.31 8.02 -7.13
N ALA A 58 0.39 6.81 -7.72
CA ALA A 58 -0.12 5.60 -7.10
C ALA A 58 0.71 5.22 -5.87
N ALA A 59 0.10 5.30 -4.69
CA ALA A 59 0.74 4.87 -3.45
C ALA A 59 0.86 3.34 -3.39
N GLU A 60 2.04 2.83 -3.04
CA GLU A 60 2.25 1.39 -2.80
C GLU A 60 1.44 0.88 -1.58
N ASN A 61 1.09 1.77 -0.66
CA ASN A 61 0.26 1.50 0.50
C ASN A 61 -0.78 2.61 0.68
N ASN A 62 -2.05 2.24 0.62
CA ASN A 62 -3.18 3.17 0.78
C ASN A 62 -3.46 3.53 2.25
N CYS A 63 -2.66 3.05 3.20
CA CYS A 63 -2.81 3.36 4.62
C CYS A 63 -2.42 4.82 4.90
N VAL A 64 -3.41 5.71 4.90
CA VAL A 64 -3.24 7.14 5.22
C VAL A 64 -2.94 7.35 6.71
N TYR A 65 -3.56 6.56 7.58
CA TYR A 65 -3.36 6.64 9.02
C TYR A 65 -3.66 5.30 9.69
N ARG A 66 -2.80 4.91 10.63
CA ARG A 66 -2.98 3.74 11.49
C ARG A 66 -2.80 4.18 12.93
N ASN A 67 -3.83 3.99 13.75
CA ASN A 67 -3.73 4.11 15.20
C ASN A 67 -3.58 2.70 15.79
N GLU A 68 -2.38 2.34 16.22
CA GLU A 68 -2.16 1.09 16.94
C GLU A 68 -2.45 1.29 18.42
N ILE A 69 -3.61 0.82 18.86
CA ILE A 69 -3.98 0.82 20.28
C ILE A 69 -3.19 -0.30 20.95
N GLN A 70 -2.18 0.07 21.73
CA GLN A 70 -1.47 -0.89 22.57
C GLN A 70 -2.42 -1.37 23.67
N HIS A 71 -2.72 -2.67 23.67
CA HIS A 71 -3.40 -3.30 24.79
C HIS A 71 -2.47 -3.31 26.02
N PRO A 72 -2.94 -2.90 27.22
CA PRO A 72 -2.16 -2.92 28.43
C PRO A 72 -1.74 -4.34 28.80
N VAL A 73 -0.55 -4.45 29.36
CA VAL A 73 0.22 -5.67 29.67
C VAL A 73 -0.52 -6.69 30.56
N GLY A 74 -1.71 -6.40 31.07
CA GLY A 74 -2.58 -7.38 31.75
C GLY A 74 -3.22 -8.43 30.82
N GLU A 75 -3.34 -8.16 29.52
CA GLU A 75 -3.69 -9.15 28.48
C GLU A 75 -2.48 -9.94 27.97
N ARG A 76 -1.29 -9.55 28.43
CA ARG A 76 -0.02 -10.13 28.06
C ARG A 76 0.53 -10.75 29.34
N THR A 77 0.26 -12.03 29.57
CA THR A 77 0.90 -12.88 30.60
C THR A 77 2.43 -13.00 30.45
N GLN A 78 3.09 -12.02 29.84
CA GLN A 78 4.45 -12.02 29.32
C GLN A 78 5.41 -11.10 30.08
N PHE A 79 5.03 -10.51 31.22
CA PHE A 79 5.94 -9.59 31.96
C PHE A 79 6.22 -9.93 33.41
N LEU A 80 6.02 -11.18 33.82
CA LEU A 80 6.65 -11.71 35.03
C LEU A 80 7.72 -12.68 34.57
N GLN A 81 8.97 -12.22 34.54
CA GLN A 81 10.12 -13.04 34.13
C GLN A 81 10.27 -14.29 35.02
N ASP A 82 9.63 -14.30 36.20
CA ASP A 82 9.76 -15.34 37.21
C ASP A 82 8.44 -15.79 37.86
N VAL A 83 7.34 -15.94 37.10
CA VAL A 83 6.10 -16.57 37.62
C VAL A 83 6.40 -17.91 38.31
N ALA A 84 7.34 -18.68 37.76
CA ALA A 84 7.75 -19.97 38.31
C ALA A 84 8.57 -19.87 39.61
N ALA A 85 9.13 -18.70 39.96
CA ALA A 85 9.89 -18.51 41.20
C ALA A 85 9.03 -18.00 42.36
N ASP A 86 7.84 -17.45 42.07
CA ASP A 86 6.93 -16.96 43.09
C ASP A 86 6.45 -18.13 43.99
N PRO A 87 6.77 -18.11 45.30
CA PRO A 87 6.36 -19.17 46.22
C PRO A 87 4.87 -19.07 46.61
N THR A 88 4.21 -17.95 46.32
CA THR A 88 2.79 -17.72 46.67
C THR A 88 1.84 -18.28 45.61
N LEU A 89 2.33 -18.59 44.41
CA LEU A 89 1.53 -19.15 43.33
C LEU A 89 1.36 -20.67 43.47
N PRO A 90 0.17 -21.20 43.18
CA PRO A 90 -0.10 -22.61 43.33
C PRO A 90 0.62 -23.43 42.25
N ARG A 91 1.12 -24.61 42.64
CA ARG A 91 1.84 -25.55 41.79
C ARG A 91 1.08 -26.85 41.66
N THR A 92 1.21 -27.50 40.51
CA THR A 92 0.67 -28.83 40.29
C THR A 92 1.70 -29.75 39.65
N LYS A 93 1.63 -31.04 40.00
CA LYS A 93 2.38 -32.14 39.37
C LYS A 93 1.51 -33.03 38.47
N SER A 94 0.24 -32.66 38.30
CA SER A 94 -0.72 -33.41 37.46
C SER A 94 -0.55 -33.14 35.97
N VAL A 95 0.25 -32.12 35.60
CA VAL A 95 0.51 -31.73 34.21
C VAL A 95 2.00 -31.79 33.91
N GLN A 96 2.33 -32.13 32.66
CA GLN A 96 3.70 -32.25 32.21
C GLN A 96 3.96 -31.22 31.10
N CYS A 97 5.08 -30.50 31.20
CA CYS A 97 5.49 -29.53 30.19
C CYS A 97 5.71 -30.21 28.84
N SER A 98 5.03 -29.72 27.79
CA SER A 98 5.14 -30.25 26.43
C SER A 98 6.55 -30.13 25.85
N GLN A 99 7.29 -29.07 26.22
CA GLN A 99 8.63 -28.74 25.72
C GLN A 99 9.75 -29.54 26.38
N CYS A 100 9.84 -29.53 27.72
CA CYS A 100 10.96 -30.15 28.45
C CYS A 100 10.59 -31.39 29.25
N LYS A 101 9.32 -31.83 29.22
CA LYS A 101 8.81 -33.00 29.93
C LYS A 101 8.94 -32.93 31.46
N HIS A 102 9.21 -31.76 32.02
CA HIS A 102 9.19 -31.52 33.46
C HIS A 102 7.77 -31.67 34.02
N GLY A 103 7.64 -32.33 35.16
CA GLY A 103 6.36 -32.71 35.77
C GLY A 103 5.86 -31.75 36.84
N GLU A 104 6.22 -30.47 36.76
CA GLU A 104 5.74 -29.45 37.69
C GLU A 104 5.50 -28.13 36.95
N ALA A 105 4.35 -27.50 37.26
CA ALA A 105 3.97 -26.22 36.69
C ALA A 105 3.26 -25.35 37.74
N VAL A 106 3.52 -24.05 37.70
CA VAL A 106 2.68 -23.04 38.34
C VAL A 106 1.42 -22.86 37.51
N PHE A 107 0.28 -22.65 38.15
CA PHE A 107 -0.96 -22.31 37.46
C PHE A 107 -1.67 -21.11 38.08
N PHE A 108 -2.46 -20.39 37.28
CA PHE A 108 -3.31 -19.29 37.75
C PHE A 108 -4.47 -19.06 36.78
N GLN A 109 -5.58 -18.56 37.31
CA GLN A 109 -6.71 -18.12 36.49
C GLN A 109 -6.50 -16.65 36.13
N ALA A 110 -6.71 -16.31 34.86
CA ALA A 110 -6.74 -14.93 34.42
C ALA A 110 -7.89 -14.73 33.43
N THR A 111 -8.54 -13.58 33.51
CA THR A 111 -9.60 -13.22 32.58
C THR A 111 -8.98 -12.68 31.30
N ALA A 112 -9.14 -13.41 30.19
CA ALA A 112 -8.99 -12.83 28.86
C ALA A 112 -10.26 -12.01 28.57
N ARG A 113 -10.13 -10.75 28.12
CA ARG A 113 -11.31 -9.95 27.78
C ARG A 113 -12.14 -10.66 26.70
N GLY A 114 -13.43 -10.83 26.97
CA GLY A 114 -14.40 -11.41 26.02
C GLY A 114 -14.69 -12.90 26.22
N GLU A 115 -14.00 -13.59 27.12
CA GLU A 115 -14.32 -14.97 27.50
C GLU A 115 -15.18 -14.98 28.78
N GLU A 116 -16.40 -15.49 28.70
CA GLU A 116 -17.20 -15.90 29.87
C GLU A 116 -16.61 -17.22 30.41
N GLY A 117 -15.41 -17.18 30.96
CA GLY A 117 -14.71 -18.39 31.40
C GLY A 117 -13.49 -18.12 32.28
N MET A 118 -13.25 -19.02 33.24
CA MET A 118 -12.03 -19.04 34.05
C MET A 118 -10.97 -19.90 33.35
N THR A 119 -10.26 -19.31 32.38
CA THR A 119 -9.17 -20.00 31.65
C THR A 119 -7.95 -20.18 32.55
N LEU A 120 -7.35 -21.37 32.55
CA LEU A 120 -6.17 -21.67 33.34
C LEU A 120 -4.89 -21.44 32.52
N PHE A 121 -3.95 -20.71 33.11
CA PHE A 121 -2.62 -20.51 32.56
C PHE A 121 -1.62 -21.34 33.34
N PHE A 122 -0.67 -21.95 32.64
CA PHE A 122 0.39 -22.76 33.21
C PHE A 122 1.77 -22.21 32.84
N VAL A 123 2.72 -22.33 33.75
CA VAL A 123 4.14 -22.00 33.54
C VAL A 123 5.01 -23.12 34.09
N CYS A 124 5.91 -23.66 33.26
CA CYS A 124 6.82 -24.73 33.64
C CYS A 124 7.80 -24.29 34.74
N CYS A 125 7.95 -25.10 35.80
CA CYS A 125 8.86 -24.83 36.91
C CYS A 125 10.35 -25.08 36.60
N ASN A 126 10.68 -25.65 35.45
CA ASN A 126 12.07 -25.85 35.06
C ASN A 126 12.72 -24.49 34.72
N PRO A 127 13.76 -24.04 35.47
CA PRO A 127 14.42 -22.76 35.24
C PRO A 127 15.00 -22.59 33.83
N ASN A 128 15.34 -23.71 33.18
CA ASN A 128 15.88 -23.72 31.82
C ASN A 128 14.78 -23.76 30.73
N CYS A 129 13.50 -23.77 31.10
CA CYS A 129 12.38 -23.91 30.17
C CYS A 129 11.43 -22.72 30.19
N GLY A 130 10.78 -22.44 31.34
CA GLY A 130 9.82 -21.34 31.46
C GLY A 130 8.64 -21.37 30.46
N HIS A 131 8.36 -22.51 29.82
CA HIS A 131 7.30 -22.64 28.82
C HIS A 131 5.94 -22.31 29.44
N ARG A 132 5.12 -21.54 28.70
CA ARG A 132 3.80 -21.06 29.13
C ARG A 132 2.74 -21.59 28.19
N TRP A 133 1.65 -22.12 28.72
CA TRP A 133 0.52 -22.64 27.94
C TRP A 133 -0.80 -22.38 28.65
N ARG A 134 -1.91 -22.59 27.94
CA ARG A 134 -3.29 -22.45 28.45
C ARG A 134 -4.02 -23.79 28.35
N ASP A 135 -4.97 -23.99 29.25
CA ASP A 135 -5.99 -25.05 29.20
C ASP A 135 -7.38 -24.42 29.42
#